data_AF-A0A099JNE8-F1
#
_entry.id   AF-A0A099JNE8-F1
#
_cell.length_a   1.000
_cell.length_b   1.000
_cell.length_c   1.000
_cell.angle_alpha   90.00
_cell.angle_beta   90.00
_cell.angle_gamma   90.00
#
_symmetry.space_group_name_H-M   'P 1'
#
loop_
_entity.id
_entity.type
_entity.pdbx_description
1 polymer ?
#
loop_
_entity_poly.entity_id
_entity_poly.type
_entity_poly.pdbx_seq_one_letter_code
_entity_poly.pdbx_strand_id
1 'polypeptide(L)'
;MTFTNDRPGGARSHASAAPQPTDTMPRLLSAEDLAELFALSVAEIEVAAAPANVPDMDPPGSLYSRESARVAISGQLITALWAEQSNRNAWVFLQSSGWKRLDPLTDTGSTALTLLAAHARATGSAPYADENLAGTLNTLYVW
;
A
#
# COMPACT_ATOMS: atom_id res chain seq x y z
N MET A 1 60.57 -23.61 7.15
CA MET A 1 60.69 -23.95 5.71
C MET A 1 60.44 -22.69 4.92
N THR A 2 61.51 -22.16 4.35
CA THR A 2 61.58 -20.94 3.54
C THR A 2 61.27 -21.31 2.09
N PHE A 3 60.36 -20.57 1.43
CA PHE A 3 60.21 -20.64 -0.03
C PHE A 3 60.36 -19.24 -0.61
N THR A 4 61.61 -18.94 -0.97
CA THR A 4 62.01 -17.93 -1.95
C THR A 4 61.49 -18.37 -3.31
N ASN A 5 60.73 -17.52 -4.00
CA ASN A 5 60.48 -17.70 -5.43
C ASN A 5 60.78 -16.38 -6.15
N ASP A 6 61.89 -16.41 -6.88
CA ASP A 6 62.41 -15.38 -7.78
C ASP A 6 62.08 -15.83 -9.21
N ARG A 7 61.34 -15.00 -9.98
CA ARG A 7 61.46 -14.92 -11.45
C ARG A 7 60.59 -13.77 -12.05
N PRO A 8 60.85 -13.33 -13.30
CA PRO A 8 61.33 -11.97 -13.58
C PRO A 8 60.33 -11.12 -14.38
N GLY A 9 60.71 -9.85 -14.54
CA GLY A 9 60.11 -8.79 -15.34
C GLY A 9 59.09 -9.17 -16.43
N GLY A 10 57.90 -8.59 -16.29
CA GLY A 10 56.95 -8.37 -17.36
C GLY A 10 56.33 -6.99 -17.17
N ALA A 11 56.98 -5.96 -17.71
CA ALA A 11 56.45 -4.60 -17.75
C ALA A 11 55.14 -4.60 -18.56
N ARG A 12 54.00 -4.52 -17.88
CA ARG A 12 52.74 -4.12 -18.50
C ARG A 12 52.51 -2.65 -18.19
N SER A 13 52.97 -1.82 -19.13
CA SER A 13 52.59 -0.42 -19.25
C SER A 13 51.09 -0.33 -19.48
N HIS A 14 50.29 -0.32 -18.40
CA HIS A 14 48.95 0.23 -18.48
C HIS A 14 49.07 1.73 -18.33
N ALA A 15 48.71 2.43 -19.41
CA ALA A 15 48.61 3.87 -19.45
C ALA A 15 47.82 4.35 -18.22
N SER A 16 48.39 5.35 -17.54
CA SER A 16 47.76 6.10 -16.47
C SER A 16 46.43 6.66 -16.96
N ALA A 17 45.33 5.96 -16.68
CA ALA A 17 44.00 6.52 -16.81
C ALA A 17 43.79 7.38 -15.56
N ALA A 18 43.79 8.69 -15.74
CA ALA A 18 43.46 9.65 -14.69
C ALA A 18 42.15 9.24 -13.98
N PRO A 19 42.04 9.43 -12.66
CA PRO A 19 40.76 9.21 -11.97
C PRO A 19 39.70 10.11 -12.62
N GLN A 20 38.60 9.50 -13.09
CA GLN A 20 37.48 10.27 -13.62
C GLN A 20 36.96 11.24 -12.55
N PRO A 21 36.63 12.48 -12.91
CA PRO A 21 36.10 13.44 -11.96
C PRO A 21 34.80 12.88 -11.37
N THR A 22 34.81 12.64 -10.05
CA THR A 22 33.61 12.32 -9.29
C THR A 22 32.67 13.51 -9.37
N ASP A 23 31.64 13.39 -10.20
CA ASP A 23 30.51 14.32 -10.28
C ASP A 23 29.76 14.31 -8.94
N THR A 24 30.28 15.10 -8.00
CA THR A 24 29.83 15.15 -6.60
C THR A 24 29.14 16.48 -6.31
N MET A 25 28.41 17.01 -7.28
CA MET A 25 27.45 18.08 -7.05
C MET A 25 26.11 17.67 -7.67
N PRO A 26 24.98 17.81 -6.96
CA PRO A 26 23.69 17.61 -7.58
C PRO A 26 23.55 18.63 -8.71
N ARG A 27 23.66 18.15 -9.95
CA ARG A 27 23.44 18.98 -11.14
C ARG A 27 21.99 19.46 -11.12
N LEU A 28 21.79 20.78 -11.27
CA LEU A 28 20.46 21.35 -11.46
C LEU A 28 19.86 20.78 -12.76
N LEU A 29 18.65 20.24 -12.67
CA LEU A 29 17.89 19.75 -13.83
C LEU A 29 17.68 20.91 -14.80
N SER A 30 18.22 20.75 -16.01
CA SER A 30 18.03 21.73 -17.08
C SER A 30 16.60 21.61 -17.66
N ALA A 31 16.13 22.64 -18.36
CA ALA A 31 14.80 22.64 -18.97
C ALA A 31 14.64 21.53 -20.03
N GLU A 32 15.74 21.15 -20.68
CA GLU A 32 15.83 20.05 -21.63
C GLU A 32 15.72 18.68 -20.92
N ASP A 33 16.44 18.47 -19.81
CA ASP A 33 16.30 17.23 -19.00
C ASP A 33 14.87 17.08 -18.45
N LEU A 34 14.25 18.20 -18.07
CA LEU A 34 12.84 18.24 -17.65
C LEU A 34 11.90 17.87 -18.80
N ALA A 35 12.12 18.42 -20.00
CA ALA A 35 11.33 18.12 -21.17
C ALA A 35 11.47 16.65 -21.61
N GLU A 36 12.65 16.06 -21.48
CA GLU A 36 12.88 14.63 -21.75
C GLU A 36 12.17 13.73 -20.73
N LEU A 37 12.17 14.07 -19.43
CA LEU A 37 11.39 13.36 -18.42
C LEU A 37 9.88 13.44 -18.69
N PHE A 38 9.38 14.62 -19.10
CA PHE A 38 7.98 14.78 -19.46
C PHE A 38 7.63 14.07 -20.78
N ALA A 39 8.53 14.05 -21.77
CA ALA A 39 8.34 13.31 -23.00
C ALA A 39 8.35 11.78 -22.77
N LEU A 40 9.20 11.30 -21.86
CA LEU A 40 9.22 9.90 -21.41
C LEU A 40 7.95 9.53 -20.63
N SER A 41 7.35 10.48 -19.91
CA SER A 41 6.08 10.27 -19.18
C SER A 41 4.84 10.12 -20.08
N VAL A 42 4.93 10.53 -21.35
CA VAL A 42 3.80 10.52 -22.29
C VAL A 42 3.83 9.32 -23.23
N ALA A 43 4.99 8.67 -23.41
CA ALA A 43 5.17 7.65 -24.45
C ALA A 43 5.04 6.18 -23.99
N GLU A 44 5.05 5.88 -22.68
CA GLU A 44 4.92 4.50 -22.20
C GLU A 44 4.08 4.39 -20.91
N ILE A 45 2.76 4.49 -21.05
CA ILE A 45 1.83 3.74 -20.20
C ILE A 45 0.70 3.22 -21.08
N GLU A 46 1.02 2.39 -22.07
CA GLU A 46 0.08 1.35 -22.50
C GLU A 46 0.35 0.12 -21.64
N VAL A 47 -0.01 0.23 -20.35
CA VAL A 47 -0.16 -0.95 -19.51
C VAL A 47 -1.37 -1.67 -20.06
N ALA A 48 -1.13 -2.69 -20.87
CA ALA A 48 -2.12 -3.71 -21.14
C ALA A 48 -2.70 -4.11 -19.78
N ALA A 49 -3.95 -3.74 -19.55
CA ALA A 49 -4.66 -4.03 -18.33
C ALA A 49 -4.74 -5.57 -18.23
N ALA A 50 -3.78 -6.17 -17.53
CA ALA A 50 -4.07 -7.37 -16.77
C ALA A 50 -5.38 -7.09 -16.04
N PRO A 51 -6.38 -8.00 -16.04
CA PRO A 51 -7.65 -7.74 -15.39
C PRO A 51 -7.31 -7.30 -13.99
N ALA A 52 -7.46 -5.99 -13.76
CA ALA A 52 -7.12 -5.43 -12.48
C ALA A 52 -8.09 -6.17 -11.57
N ASN A 53 -7.54 -6.90 -10.60
CA ASN A 53 -8.34 -7.43 -9.51
C ASN A 53 -8.74 -6.23 -8.64
N VAL A 54 -9.43 -5.27 -9.27
CA VAL A 54 -10.09 -4.15 -8.61
C VAL A 54 -11.25 -4.81 -7.93
N PRO A 55 -11.36 -4.71 -6.60
CA PRO A 55 -12.54 -5.16 -5.90
C PRO A 55 -13.75 -4.49 -6.55
N ASP A 56 -14.59 -5.26 -7.24
CA ASP A 56 -15.78 -4.80 -8.01
C ASP A 56 -16.91 -4.29 -7.09
N MET A 57 -16.61 -4.19 -5.80
CA MET A 57 -17.49 -3.62 -4.79
C MET A 57 -16.79 -2.38 -4.24
N ASP A 58 -17.11 -1.22 -4.82
CA ASP A 58 -16.77 0.06 -4.20
C ASP A 58 -17.75 0.33 -3.03
N PRO A 59 -17.27 0.85 -1.89
CA PRO A 59 -18.16 1.37 -0.87
C PRO A 59 -18.91 2.59 -1.41
N PRO A 60 -20.15 2.84 -0.95
CA PRO A 60 -20.92 4.00 -1.39
C PRO A 60 -20.13 5.29 -1.10
N GLY A 61 -19.90 6.09 -2.14
CA GLY A 61 -19.21 7.37 -2.04
C GLY A 61 -19.87 8.26 -0.99
N SER A 62 -19.13 8.56 0.08
CA SER A 62 -19.44 9.50 1.17
C SER A 62 -20.93 9.81 1.41
N LEU A 63 -21.74 8.80 1.74
CA LEU A 63 -23.09 8.97 2.29
C LEU A 63 -23.10 8.79 3.81
N TYR A 64 -22.15 9.36 4.53
CA TYR A 64 -22.09 9.33 6.01
C TYR A 64 -23.14 10.23 6.68
N SER A 65 -24.34 10.31 6.10
CA SER A 65 -25.46 11.05 6.67
C SER A 65 -26.70 10.17 6.71
N ARG A 66 -26.57 9.05 7.42
CA ARG A 66 -27.68 8.54 8.21
C ARG A 66 -27.18 8.41 9.63
N GLU A 67 -27.79 9.17 10.51
CA GLU A 67 -27.72 8.92 11.95
C GLU A 67 -28.22 7.48 12.16
N SER A 68 -27.29 6.58 12.47
CA SER A 68 -27.57 5.17 12.71
C SER A 68 -27.85 5.00 14.20
N ALA A 69 -28.80 4.14 14.54
CA ALA A 69 -28.86 3.64 15.92
C ALA A 69 -27.59 2.82 16.20
N ARG A 70 -27.17 2.76 17.47
CA ARG A 70 -26.15 1.78 17.85
C ARG A 70 -26.71 0.38 17.62
N VAL A 71 -26.02 -0.41 16.81
CA VAL A 71 -26.46 -1.76 16.44
C VAL A 71 -25.30 -2.73 16.69
N ALA A 72 -25.57 -3.74 17.51
CA ALA A 72 -24.72 -4.91 17.60
C ALA A 72 -24.97 -5.81 16.37
N ILE A 73 -23.91 -6.14 15.65
CA ILE A 73 -23.93 -6.97 14.45
C ILE A 73 -23.22 -8.28 14.78
N SER A 74 -23.90 -9.41 14.59
CA SER A 74 -23.35 -10.74 14.83
C SER A 74 -23.83 -11.72 13.76
N GLY A 75 -23.03 -12.77 13.50
CA GLY A 75 -23.43 -13.86 12.60
C GLY A 75 -23.37 -13.50 11.11
N GLN A 76 -22.79 -12.35 10.75
CA GLN A 76 -22.59 -11.96 9.35
C GLN A 76 -21.14 -12.14 8.95
N LEU A 77 -20.91 -12.73 7.77
CA LEU A 77 -19.57 -12.85 7.21
C LEU A 77 -19.11 -11.53 6.60
N ILE A 78 -17.79 -11.30 6.66
CA ILE A 78 -17.13 -10.26 5.89
C ILE A 78 -16.78 -10.84 4.52
N THR A 79 -17.38 -10.32 3.46
CA THR A 79 -17.16 -10.83 2.08
C THR A 79 -16.13 -10.00 1.31
N ALA A 80 -16.06 -8.69 1.60
CA ALA A 80 -15.13 -7.76 0.96
C ALA A 80 -14.51 -6.78 1.96
N LEU A 81 -13.33 -6.30 1.59
CA LEU A 81 -12.59 -5.24 2.28
C LEU A 81 -12.23 -4.19 1.23
N TRP A 82 -12.22 -2.93 1.64
CA TRP A 82 -11.82 -1.83 0.78
C TRP A 82 -11.09 -0.77 1.60
N ALA A 83 -10.10 -0.12 1.01
CA ALA A 83 -9.40 1.00 1.63
C ALA A 83 -8.96 2.00 0.58
N GLU A 84 -8.97 3.28 0.95
CA GLU A 84 -8.47 4.38 0.12
C GLU A 84 -7.13 4.89 0.65
N GLN A 85 -6.37 5.60 -0.20
CA GLN A 85 -5.16 6.35 0.19
C GLN A 85 -5.43 7.50 1.19
N SER A 86 -6.70 7.79 1.49
CA SER A 86 -7.11 8.79 2.48
C SER A 86 -6.89 8.30 3.91
N ASN A 87 -6.58 9.22 4.82
CA ASN A 87 -6.27 8.89 6.20
C ASN A 87 -7.44 8.15 6.89
N ARG A 88 -7.18 6.95 7.41
CA ARG A 88 -8.13 6.10 8.14
C ARG A 88 -9.45 5.90 7.37
N ASN A 89 -9.34 5.53 6.09
CA ASN A 89 -10.49 5.28 5.22
C ASN A 89 -10.56 3.80 4.81
N ALA A 90 -10.81 2.93 5.78
CA ALA A 90 -10.98 1.49 5.58
C ALA A 90 -12.43 1.05 5.80
N TRP A 91 -12.87 0.08 5.03
CA TRP A 91 -14.24 -0.40 4.94
C TRP A 91 -14.33 -1.90 4.88
N VAL A 92 -15.44 -2.43 5.37
CA VAL A 92 -15.79 -3.85 5.35
C VAL A 92 -17.19 -4.01 4.77
N PHE A 93 -17.38 -5.03 3.94
CA PHE A 93 -18.71 -5.43 3.48
C PHE A 93 -19.19 -6.62 4.30
N LEU A 94 -20.25 -6.42 5.05
CA LEU A 94 -20.95 -7.45 5.80
C LEU A 94 -22.09 -8.00 4.95
N GLN A 95 -22.26 -9.32 4.92
CA GLN A 95 -23.18 -10.02 4.02
C GLN A 95 -24.62 -9.47 4.00
N SER A 96 -25.14 -8.99 5.14
CA SER A 96 -26.51 -8.46 5.23
C SER A 96 -26.56 -6.97 5.55
N SER A 97 -25.58 -6.45 6.30
CA SER A 97 -25.51 -5.03 6.69
C SER A 97 -24.86 -4.14 5.64
N GLY A 98 -24.26 -4.71 4.59
CA GLY A 98 -23.59 -4.00 3.51
C GLY A 98 -22.28 -3.36 3.96
N TRP A 99 -21.90 -2.28 3.28
CA TRP A 99 -20.67 -1.54 3.54
C TRP A 99 -20.72 -0.77 4.86
N LYS A 100 -19.72 -1.01 5.71
CA LYS A 100 -19.49 -0.28 6.95
C LYS A 100 -18.06 0.23 7.00
N ARG A 101 -17.89 1.50 7.37
CA ARG A 101 -16.56 2.08 7.58
C ARG A 101 -16.05 1.65 8.95
N LEU A 102 -14.76 1.38 9.04
CA LEU A 102 -14.05 1.18 10.30
C LEU A 102 -13.82 2.53 10.98
N ASP A 103 -13.95 2.58 12.30
CA ASP A 103 -13.85 3.83 13.06
C ASP A 103 -12.50 4.55 12.79
N PRO A 104 -12.53 5.79 12.27
CA PRO A 104 -11.34 6.53 11.90
C PRO A 104 -10.74 7.34 13.06
N LEU A 105 -11.18 7.14 14.31
CA LEU A 105 -10.79 7.97 15.45
C LEU A 105 -9.29 7.94 15.77
N THR A 106 -8.65 6.78 15.66
CA THR A 106 -7.22 6.60 15.97
C THR A 106 -6.54 5.72 14.94
N ASP A 107 -5.24 5.96 14.71
CA ASP A 107 -4.44 5.14 13.78
C ASP A 107 -4.39 3.68 14.24
N THR A 108 -4.05 3.46 15.52
CA THR A 108 -3.98 2.12 16.09
C THR A 108 -5.32 1.40 16.02
N GLY A 109 -6.44 2.09 16.31
CA GLY A 109 -7.78 1.51 16.22
C GLY A 109 -8.13 1.13 14.79
N SER A 110 -7.91 2.04 13.83
CA SER A 110 -8.18 1.78 12.42
C SER A 110 -7.34 0.60 11.89
N THR A 111 -6.05 0.54 12.22
CA THR A 111 -5.18 -0.58 11.81
C THR A 111 -5.59 -1.90 12.47
N ALA A 112 -5.90 -1.90 13.77
CA ALA A 112 -6.33 -3.10 14.49
C ALA A 112 -7.67 -3.65 13.94
N LEU A 113 -8.65 -2.78 13.72
CA LEU A 113 -9.93 -3.16 13.12
C LEU A 113 -9.75 -3.71 11.70
N THR A 114 -8.85 -3.12 10.91
CA THR A 114 -8.54 -3.61 9.56
C THR A 114 -7.93 -5.00 9.60
N LEU A 115 -6.98 -5.24 10.52
CA LEU A 115 -6.34 -6.54 10.68
C LEU A 115 -7.35 -7.62 11.12
N LEU A 116 -8.20 -7.31 12.08
CA LEU A 116 -9.23 -8.24 12.57
C LEU A 116 -10.27 -8.55 11.48
N ALA A 117 -10.70 -7.53 10.71
CA ALA A 117 -11.60 -7.72 9.59
C ALA A 117 -10.98 -8.61 8.49
N ALA A 118 -9.69 -8.40 8.19
CA ALA A 118 -8.93 -9.24 7.27
C ALA A 118 -8.81 -10.67 7.77
N HIS A 119 -8.55 -10.86 9.07
CA HIS A 119 -8.47 -12.17 9.68
C HIS A 119 -9.82 -12.91 9.60
N ALA A 120 -10.92 -12.28 10.02
CA ALA A 120 -12.26 -12.86 9.96
C ALA A 120 -12.66 -13.26 8.53
N ARG A 121 -12.35 -12.42 7.53
CA ARG A 121 -12.58 -12.75 6.12
C ARG A 121 -11.73 -13.94 5.67
N ALA A 122 -10.46 -13.98 6.05
CA ALA A 122 -9.55 -15.06 5.66
C ALA A 122 -9.94 -16.41 6.27
N THR A 123 -10.47 -16.43 7.49
CA THR A 123 -10.93 -17.65 8.17
C THR A 123 -12.37 -18.03 7.84
N GLY A 124 -13.14 -17.12 7.25
CA GLY A 124 -14.58 -17.30 7.08
C GLY A 124 -15.34 -17.25 8.41
N SER A 125 -14.76 -16.65 9.46
CA SER A 125 -15.44 -16.44 10.74
C SER A 125 -16.39 -15.25 10.67
N ALA A 126 -17.57 -15.37 11.27
CA ALA A 126 -18.47 -14.24 11.46
C ALA A 126 -18.08 -13.45 12.72
N PRO A 127 -17.55 -12.22 12.60
CA PRO A 127 -17.21 -11.43 13.76
C PRO A 127 -18.44 -10.94 14.51
N TYR A 128 -18.24 -10.57 15.77
CA TYR A 128 -19.14 -9.65 16.46
C TYR A 128 -18.61 -8.23 16.27
N ALA A 129 -19.50 -7.29 15.94
CA ALA A 129 -19.14 -5.89 15.73
C ALA A 129 -20.19 -4.95 16.34
N ASP A 130 -19.77 -3.80 16.84
CA ASP A 130 -20.67 -2.74 17.28
C ASP A 130 -20.56 -1.52 16.35
N GLU A 131 -21.73 -1.07 15.87
CA GLU A 131 -21.87 0.16 15.08
C GLU A 131 -22.17 1.35 16.00
N ASN A 132 -21.45 2.46 15.78
CA ASN A 132 -21.69 3.71 16.50
C ASN A 132 -22.77 4.57 15.82
N LEU A 133 -23.07 5.73 16.41
CA LEU A 133 -24.10 6.65 15.87
C LEU A 133 -23.73 7.25 14.49
N ALA A 134 -22.44 7.29 14.17
CA ALA A 134 -21.92 7.75 12.88
C ALA A 134 -21.95 6.65 11.80
N GLY A 135 -22.47 5.46 12.13
CA GLY A 135 -22.55 4.33 11.22
C GLY A 135 -21.22 3.63 10.95
N THR A 136 -20.21 3.87 11.80
CA THR A 136 -18.90 3.22 11.70
C THR A 136 -18.75 2.13 12.76
N LEU A 137 -17.97 1.10 12.46
CA LEU A 137 -17.68 0.02 13.41
C LEU A 137 -16.60 0.47 14.40
N ASN A 138 -16.95 0.61 15.68
CA ASN A 138 -16.00 1.01 16.72
C ASN A 138 -15.32 -0.19 17.40
N THR A 139 -15.92 -1.36 17.30
CA THR A 139 -15.46 -2.58 17.97
C THR A 139 -15.69 -3.77 17.05
N LEU A 140 -14.73 -4.69 17.01
CA LEU A 140 -14.79 -5.92 16.24
C LEU A 140 -14.07 -7.02 17.04
N TYR A 141 -14.73 -8.15 17.24
CA TYR A 141 -14.18 -9.36 17.87
C TYR A 141 -14.29 -10.53 16.91
N VAL A 142 -13.22 -11.33 16.84
CA VAL A 142 -13.12 -12.52 15.99
C VAL A 142 -12.75 -13.70 16.89
N TRP A 143 -13.36 -14.85 16.61
CA TRP A 143 -13.19 -16.10 17.35
C TRP A 143 -12.72 -17.21 16.40
#